data_AF-A0A263CY66-F1
#
_entry.id   AF-A0A263CY66-F1
#
_cell.length_a   1.000
_cell.length_b   1.000
_cell.length_c   1.000
_cell.angle_alpha   90.00
_cell.angle_beta   90.00
_cell.angle_gamma   90.00
#
_symmetry.space_group_name_H-M   'P 1'
#
loop_
_entity.id
_entity.type
_entity.pdbx_description
1 polymer ?
#
loop_
_entity_poly.entity_id
_entity_poly.type
_entity_poly.pdbx_seq_one_letter_code
_entity_poly.pdbx_strand_id
1 'polypeptide(L)'
;MTVVSGDFELTMSELRVVARYVVESAEAVLPVFEELHPDDARPRAAVDAAREFVGGANRTRLQRVTSLDAHRAAKDAATETGRLAARAAGDAASAAYLHPIARATQVGHILRAAACVARIAELRAGDDPEAGTESIEQAGRRATPVLIDVLRRYPPAPAGRNRVAQLMSTLDESLRADL
;
A
#
# COMPACT_ATOMS: atom_id res chain seq x y z
N MET A 1 10.90 -11.62 -20.80
CA MET A 1 10.40 -10.71 -19.75
C MET A 1 8.89 -10.89 -19.68
N THR A 2 8.33 -11.34 -18.55
CA THR A 2 6.88 -11.52 -18.42
C THR A 2 6.22 -10.16 -18.20
N VAL A 3 5.23 -9.84 -19.02
CA VAL A 3 4.47 -8.58 -18.98
C VAL A 3 2.99 -8.84 -18.74
N VAL A 4 2.31 -7.84 -18.18
CA VAL A 4 0.87 -7.76 -18.02
C VAL A 4 0.41 -6.57 -18.86
N SER A 5 -0.57 -6.79 -19.74
CA SER A 5 -1.02 -5.77 -20.69
C SER A 5 -2.45 -5.30 -20.38
N GLY A 6 -2.74 -4.05 -20.75
CA GLY A 6 -4.03 -3.38 -20.64
C GLY A 6 -3.99 -2.09 -21.47
N ASP A 7 -4.26 -0.94 -20.85
CA ASP A 7 -4.06 0.38 -21.48
C ASP A 7 -2.56 0.72 -21.66
N PHE A 8 -1.69 0.08 -20.88
CA PHE A 8 -0.24 0.10 -21.00
C PHE A 8 0.34 -1.25 -20.55
N GLU A 9 1.67 -1.37 -20.53
CA GLU A 9 2.36 -2.59 -20.07
C GLU A 9 2.96 -2.41 -18.68
N LEU A 10 2.92 -3.48 -17.89
CA LEU A 10 3.68 -3.63 -16.66
C LEU A 10 4.49 -4.92 -16.70
N THR A 11 5.79 -4.79 -16.54
CA THR A 11 6.72 -5.91 -16.39
C THR A 11 6.60 -6.51 -14.98
N MET A 12 6.93 -7.79 -14.82
CA MET A 12 7.02 -8.40 -13.48
C MET A 12 8.05 -7.71 -12.58
N SER A 13 9.12 -7.13 -13.15
CA SER A 13 10.09 -6.32 -12.39
C SER A 13 9.46 -5.05 -11.83
N GLU A 14 8.69 -4.31 -12.62
CA GLU A 14 7.99 -3.11 -12.17
C GLU A 14 6.94 -3.44 -11.10
N LEU A 15 6.20 -4.53 -11.27
CA LEU A 15 5.24 -5.01 -10.27
C LEU A 15 5.92 -5.38 -8.95
N ARG A 16 7.15 -5.92 -8.99
CA ARG A 16 7.93 -6.18 -7.77
C ARG A 16 8.42 -4.89 -7.11
N VAL A 17 8.73 -3.85 -7.88
CA VAL A 17 9.04 -2.52 -7.33
C VAL A 17 7.83 -1.94 -6.60
N VAL A 18 6.66 -1.99 -7.22
CA VAL A 18 5.40 -1.57 -6.58
C VAL A 18 5.14 -2.38 -5.31
N ALA A 19 5.17 -3.71 -5.41
CA ALA A 19 4.90 -4.58 -4.26
C ALA A 19 5.87 -4.33 -3.10
N ARG A 20 7.17 -4.12 -3.38
CA ARG A 20 8.16 -3.81 -2.35
C ARG A 20 7.82 -2.53 -1.59
N TYR A 21 7.47 -1.46 -2.30
CA TYR A 21 7.09 -0.18 -1.68
C TYR A 21 5.88 -0.31 -0.75
N VAL A 22 4.89 -1.11 -1.15
CA VAL A 22 3.68 -1.37 -0.37
C VAL A 22 3.97 -2.29 0.81
N VAL A 23 4.80 -3.32 0.62
CA VAL A 23 5.27 -4.25 1.67
C VAL A 23 6.01 -3.52 2.77
N GLU A 24 6.98 -2.65 2.44
CA GLU A 24 7.70 -1.84 3.43
C GLU A 24 6.74 -0.98 4.27
N SER A 25 5.72 -0.40 3.62
CA SER A 25 4.71 0.40 4.31
C SER A 25 3.83 -0.47 5.23
N ALA A 26 3.42 -1.65 4.78
CA ALA A 26 2.63 -2.58 5.58
C ALA A 26 3.42 -3.13 6.78
N GLU A 27 4.70 -3.45 6.59
CA GLU A 27 5.59 -3.94 7.66
C GLU A 27 5.76 -2.93 8.78
N ALA A 28 5.87 -1.64 8.46
CA ALA A 28 6.03 -0.57 9.44
C ALA A 28 4.86 -0.47 10.44
N VAL A 29 3.66 -0.91 10.03
CA VAL A 29 2.45 -0.83 10.86
C VAL A 29 1.87 -2.18 11.23
N LEU A 30 2.44 -3.28 10.77
CA LEU A 30 1.98 -4.62 11.13
C LEU A 30 2.00 -4.89 12.65
N PRO A 31 3.03 -4.45 13.41
CA PRO A 31 3.02 -4.60 14.88
C PRO A 31 1.81 -3.94 15.54
N VAL A 32 1.28 -2.85 14.97
CA VAL A 32 0.07 -2.18 15.48
C VAL A 32 -1.12 -3.15 15.50
N PHE A 33 -1.25 -3.96 14.46
CA PHE A 33 -2.33 -4.94 14.39
C PHE A 33 -2.07 -6.12 15.33
N GLU A 34 -0.84 -6.64 15.35
CA GLU A 34 -0.45 -7.80 16.16
C GLU A 34 -0.57 -7.54 17.67
N GLU A 35 -0.30 -6.31 18.12
CA GLU A 35 -0.53 -5.90 19.51
C GLU A 35 -2.03 -5.91 19.89
N LEU A 36 -2.90 -5.51 18.96
CA LEU A 36 -4.35 -5.44 19.18
C LEU A 36 -5.05 -6.80 19.02
N HIS A 37 -4.50 -7.67 18.17
CA HIS A 37 -5.08 -8.93 17.75
C HIS A 37 -4.00 -10.04 17.65
N PRO A 38 -3.36 -10.43 18.78
CA PRO A 38 -2.21 -11.35 18.77
C PRO A 38 -2.52 -12.73 18.17
N ASP A 39 -3.78 -13.17 18.24
CA ASP A 39 -4.23 -14.47 17.72
C ASP A 39 -4.70 -14.43 16.25
N ASP A 40 -4.76 -13.25 15.62
CA ASP A 40 -5.20 -13.09 14.23
C ASP A 40 -4.02 -12.94 13.26
N ALA A 41 -3.61 -14.07 12.69
CA ALA A 41 -2.47 -14.13 11.75
C ALA A 41 -2.79 -13.60 10.33
N ARG A 42 -4.03 -13.19 10.02
CA ARG A 42 -4.42 -12.86 8.63
C ARG A 42 -3.58 -11.72 8.02
N PRO A 43 -3.29 -10.59 8.70
CA PRO A 43 -2.42 -9.55 8.15
C PRO A 43 -0.98 -9.99 7.96
N ARG A 44 -0.41 -10.75 8.91
CA ARG A 44 0.95 -11.30 8.79
C ARG A 44 1.08 -12.18 7.55
N ALA A 45 0.14 -13.09 7.35
CA ALA A 45 0.11 -13.97 6.18
C ALA A 45 0.04 -13.20 4.84
N ALA A 46 -0.63 -12.04 4.80
CA ALA A 46 -0.67 -11.19 3.62
C ALA A 46 0.69 -10.53 3.33
N VAL A 47 1.34 -9.99 4.37
CA VAL A 47 2.69 -9.41 4.22
C VAL A 47 3.70 -10.47 3.80
N ASP A 48 3.66 -11.67 4.38
CA ASP A 48 4.58 -12.75 4.02
C ASP A 48 4.38 -13.24 2.58
N ALA A 49 3.12 -13.40 2.13
CA ALA A 49 2.82 -13.73 0.73
C ALA A 49 3.31 -12.65 -0.26
N ALA A 50 3.24 -11.38 0.14
CA ALA A 50 3.75 -10.27 -0.65
C ALA A 50 5.30 -10.26 -0.69
N ARG A 51 5.96 -10.56 0.44
CA ARG A 51 7.42 -10.72 0.53
C ARG A 51 7.93 -11.81 -0.41
N GLU A 52 7.25 -12.97 -0.49
CA GLU A 52 7.61 -14.02 -1.43
C GLU A 52 7.65 -13.52 -2.88
N PHE A 53 6.63 -12.77 -3.30
CA PHE A 53 6.57 -12.18 -4.64
C PHE A 53 7.69 -11.17 -4.88
N VAL A 54 7.95 -10.29 -3.90
CA VAL A 54 9.07 -9.33 -3.93
C VAL A 54 10.42 -10.04 -4.02
N GLY A 55 10.55 -11.21 -3.38
CA GLY A 55 11.73 -12.07 -3.39
C GLY A 55 11.92 -12.87 -4.69
N GLY A 56 11.03 -12.73 -5.67
CA GLY A 56 11.18 -13.35 -6.98
C GLY A 56 10.21 -14.50 -7.25
N ALA A 57 9.39 -14.91 -6.27
CA ALA A 57 8.38 -15.93 -6.50
C ALA A 57 7.36 -15.47 -7.57
N ASN A 58 6.67 -16.45 -8.15
CA ASN A 58 5.60 -16.19 -9.10
C ASN A 58 4.35 -15.66 -8.37
N ARG A 59 3.47 -14.99 -9.11
CA ARG A 59 2.10 -14.70 -8.65
C ARG A 59 1.36 -16.03 -8.44
N THR A 60 0.73 -16.21 -7.28
CA THR A 60 -0.04 -17.42 -6.98
C THR A 60 -1.37 -17.08 -6.32
N ARG A 61 -2.21 -18.11 -6.15
CA ARG A 61 -3.46 -17.94 -5.38
C ARG A 61 -3.22 -17.45 -3.95
N LEU A 62 -2.04 -17.71 -3.36
CA LEU A 62 -1.70 -17.33 -2.00
C LEU A 62 -1.92 -15.82 -1.75
N GLN A 63 -1.31 -14.97 -2.58
CA GLN A 63 -1.43 -13.51 -2.45
C GLN A 63 -2.89 -13.03 -2.52
N ARG A 64 -3.70 -13.63 -3.40
CA ARG A 64 -5.13 -13.26 -3.52
C ARG A 64 -5.93 -13.64 -2.29
N VAL A 65 -5.69 -14.84 -1.76
CA VAL A 65 -6.41 -15.35 -0.58
C VAL A 65 -6.03 -14.52 0.65
N THR A 66 -4.73 -14.37 0.92
CA THR A 66 -4.27 -13.64 2.10
C THR A 66 -4.59 -12.15 2.04
N SER A 67 -4.59 -11.54 0.85
CA SER A 67 -5.09 -10.16 0.66
C SER A 67 -6.56 -10.02 1.09
N LEU A 68 -7.43 -10.93 0.64
CA LEU A 68 -8.84 -10.91 1.01
C LEU A 68 -9.04 -11.16 2.51
N ASP A 69 -8.26 -12.06 3.10
CA ASP A 69 -8.34 -12.37 4.53
C ASP A 69 -7.86 -11.20 5.40
N ALA A 70 -6.76 -10.53 5.02
CA ALA A 70 -6.31 -9.32 5.69
C ALA A 70 -7.34 -8.17 5.55
N HIS A 71 -8.00 -8.04 4.40
CA HIS A 71 -9.09 -7.07 4.25
C HIS A 71 -10.34 -7.43 5.08
N ARG A 72 -10.59 -8.72 5.36
CA ARG A 72 -11.62 -9.14 6.32
C ARG A 72 -11.20 -8.78 7.75
N ALA A 73 -9.96 -9.05 8.13
CA ALA A 73 -9.40 -8.61 9.41
C ALA A 73 -9.51 -7.08 9.60
N ALA A 74 -9.27 -6.32 8.52
CA ALA A 74 -9.47 -4.87 8.51
C ALA A 74 -10.93 -4.43 8.64
N LYS A 75 -11.92 -5.29 8.39
CA LYS A 75 -13.34 -5.01 8.66
C LYS A 75 -13.73 -5.41 10.08
N ASP A 76 -13.10 -6.47 10.60
CA ASP A 76 -13.37 -7.03 11.92
C ASP A 76 -12.71 -6.20 13.05
N ALA A 77 -11.62 -5.48 12.76
CA ALA A 77 -10.90 -4.69 13.76
C ALA A 77 -11.73 -3.50 14.28
N ALA A 78 -11.73 -3.34 15.61
CA ALA A 78 -12.54 -2.32 16.30
C ALA A 78 -11.93 -0.91 16.23
N THR A 79 -10.61 -0.80 16.30
CA THR A 79 -9.91 0.50 16.29
C THR A 79 -9.60 0.95 14.87
N GLU A 80 -9.50 2.26 14.64
CA GLU A 80 -9.08 2.77 13.33
C GLU A 80 -7.66 2.29 12.97
N THR A 81 -6.74 2.32 13.94
CA THR A 81 -5.34 1.87 13.74
C THR A 81 -5.24 0.41 13.33
N GLY A 82 -6.01 -0.49 13.96
CA GLY A 82 -6.07 -1.90 13.55
C GLY A 82 -6.63 -2.08 12.14
N ARG A 83 -7.73 -1.38 11.82
CA ARG A 83 -8.33 -1.41 10.47
C ARG A 83 -7.34 -0.93 9.40
N LEU A 84 -6.58 0.12 9.68
CA LEU A 84 -5.58 0.68 8.76
C LEU A 84 -4.38 -0.26 8.57
N ALA A 85 -3.85 -0.84 9.65
CA ALA A 85 -2.73 -1.77 9.58
C ALA A 85 -3.07 -3.05 8.79
N ALA A 86 -4.23 -3.67 9.07
CA ALA A 86 -4.69 -4.83 8.32
C ALA A 86 -5.02 -4.49 6.85
N ARG A 87 -5.52 -3.27 6.58
CA ARG A 87 -5.74 -2.80 5.20
C ARG A 87 -4.41 -2.68 4.45
N ALA A 88 -3.39 -2.09 5.07
CA ALA A 88 -2.06 -1.97 4.46
C ALA A 88 -1.46 -3.35 4.14
N ALA A 89 -1.61 -4.33 5.04
CA ALA A 89 -1.21 -5.72 4.79
C ALA A 89 -1.96 -6.35 3.60
N GLY A 90 -3.29 -6.17 3.54
CA GLY A 90 -4.09 -6.63 2.40
C GLY A 90 -3.68 -5.97 1.08
N ASP A 91 -3.38 -4.67 1.10
CA ASP A 91 -2.90 -3.91 -0.06
C ASP A 91 -1.53 -4.44 -0.52
N ALA A 92 -0.62 -4.81 0.39
CA ALA A 92 0.69 -5.38 0.06
C ALA A 92 0.57 -6.68 -0.75
N ALA A 93 -0.30 -7.61 -0.33
CA ALA A 93 -0.55 -8.83 -1.09
C ALA A 93 -1.27 -8.56 -2.43
N SER A 94 -2.13 -7.55 -2.47
CA SER A 94 -2.82 -7.11 -3.70
C SER A 94 -1.90 -6.43 -4.71
N ALA A 95 -0.83 -5.77 -4.27
CA ALA A 95 0.08 -5.00 -5.13
C ALA A 95 0.73 -5.85 -6.23
N ALA A 96 0.93 -7.14 -5.95
CA ALA A 96 1.37 -8.11 -6.94
C ALA A 96 0.46 -8.14 -8.17
N TYR A 97 -0.82 -7.78 -8.07
CA TYR A 97 -1.84 -7.81 -9.12
C TYR A 97 -2.30 -6.42 -9.59
N LEU A 98 -1.48 -5.39 -9.42
CA LEU A 98 -1.75 -4.08 -10.01
C LEU A 98 -2.10 -4.23 -11.50
N HIS A 99 -3.28 -3.73 -11.90
CA HIS A 99 -3.76 -3.84 -13.27
C HIS A 99 -3.32 -2.62 -14.08
N PRO A 100 -2.80 -2.80 -15.31
CA PRO A 100 -2.42 -1.70 -16.20
C PRO A 100 -3.66 -1.09 -16.88
N ILE A 101 -4.59 -0.58 -16.08
CA ILE A 101 -5.80 0.10 -16.53
C ILE A 101 -5.69 1.54 -16.06
N ALA A 102 -5.74 2.51 -16.96
CA ALA A 102 -5.56 3.94 -16.71
C ALA A 102 -6.76 4.55 -15.96
N ARG A 103 -6.95 4.13 -14.70
CA ARG A 103 -7.98 4.59 -13.79
C ARG A 103 -7.35 5.08 -12.49
N ALA A 104 -7.77 6.25 -12.02
CA ALA A 104 -7.33 6.85 -10.76
C ALA A 104 -7.48 5.90 -9.55
N THR A 105 -8.48 5.02 -9.57
CA THR A 105 -8.68 4.03 -8.50
C THR A 105 -7.56 3.00 -8.37
N GLN A 106 -6.73 2.80 -9.41
CA GLN A 106 -5.57 1.92 -9.35
C GLN A 106 -4.44 2.48 -8.49
N VAL A 107 -4.34 3.81 -8.32
CA VAL A 107 -3.31 4.46 -7.49
C VAL A 107 -3.38 3.97 -6.04
N GLY A 108 -4.58 3.57 -5.56
CA GLY A 108 -4.75 2.99 -4.25
C GLY A 108 -3.95 1.70 -4.02
N HIS A 109 -3.67 0.92 -5.07
CA HIS A 109 -2.82 -0.28 -4.97
C HIS A 109 -1.32 0.06 -4.83
N ILE A 110 -0.94 1.32 -5.05
CA ILE A 110 0.45 1.80 -4.96
C ILE A 110 0.65 2.59 -3.67
N LEU A 111 -0.21 3.57 -3.39
CA LEU A 111 0.04 4.59 -2.37
C LEU A 111 -0.79 4.45 -1.09
N ARG A 112 -1.88 3.67 -1.10
CA ARG A 112 -2.81 3.64 0.06
C ARG A 112 -2.17 3.06 1.32
N ALA A 113 -1.29 2.07 1.20
CA ALA A 113 -0.59 1.52 2.36
C ALA A 113 0.26 2.61 3.05
N ALA A 114 1.03 3.41 2.28
CA ALA A 114 1.79 4.53 2.83
C ALA A 114 0.89 5.60 3.46
N ALA A 115 -0.26 5.89 2.86
CA ALA A 115 -1.25 6.80 3.46
C ALA A 115 -1.87 6.23 4.75
N CYS A 116 -2.03 4.91 4.87
CA CYS A 116 -2.44 4.26 6.11
C CYS A 116 -1.37 4.41 7.20
N VAL A 117 -0.08 4.32 6.85
CA VAL A 117 1.04 4.57 7.79
C VAL A 117 0.96 5.99 8.32
N ALA A 118 0.81 6.99 7.43
CA ALA A 118 0.68 8.38 7.84
C ALA A 118 -0.53 8.61 8.76
N ARG A 119 -1.69 8.04 8.45
CA ARG A 119 -2.86 8.16 9.33
C ARG A 119 -2.66 7.48 10.69
N ILE A 120 -1.96 6.34 10.74
CA ILE A 120 -1.60 5.70 12.01
C ILE A 120 -0.65 6.57 12.83
N ALA A 121 0.29 7.27 12.18
CA ALA A 121 1.20 8.20 12.84
C ALA A 121 0.43 9.37 13.49
N GLU A 122 -0.50 10.00 12.75
CA GLU A 122 -1.38 11.04 13.31
C GLU A 122 -2.14 10.53 14.55
N LEU A 123 -2.80 9.37 14.44
CA LEU A 123 -3.58 8.79 15.53
C LEU A 123 -2.75 8.50 16.78
N ARG A 124 -1.51 8.00 16.61
CA ARG A 124 -0.59 7.74 17.72
C ARG A 124 -0.04 9.01 18.35
N ALA A 125 -0.02 10.12 17.61
CA ALA A 125 0.36 11.45 18.08
C ALA A 125 -0.82 12.28 18.59
N GLY A 126 -2.00 11.68 18.81
CA GLY A 126 -3.18 12.41 19.29
C GLY A 126 -3.88 13.24 18.20
N ASP A 127 -3.98 12.68 16.98
CA ASP A 127 -4.52 13.31 15.78
C ASP A 127 -3.70 14.52 15.26
N ASP A 128 -2.40 14.57 15.57
CA ASP A 128 -1.48 15.60 15.07
C ASP A 128 -1.19 15.45 13.56
N PRO A 129 -1.57 16.44 12.71
CA PRO A 129 -1.30 16.41 11.27
C PRO A 129 0.19 16.48 10.90
N GLU A 130 1.07 16.99 11.78
CA GLU A 130 2.51 17.10 11.51
C GLU A 130 3.14 15.69 11.41
N ALA A 131 2.77 14.78 12.30
CA ALA A 131 3.18 13.37 12.23
C ALA A 131 2.77 12.68 10.92
N GLY A 132 1.59 13.04 10.39
CA GLY A 132 1.14 12.61 9.07
C GLY A 132 2.02 13.15 7.95
N THR A 133 2.34 14.44 7.98
CA THR A 133 3.21 15.12 7.01
C THR A 133 4.61 14.49 6.98
N GLU A 134 5.24 14.31 8.14
CA GLU A 134 6.55 13.66 8.25
C GLU A 134 6.53 12.23 7.68
N SER A 135 5.48 11.46 7.97
CA SER A 135 5.33 10.12 7.41
C SER A 135 5.17 10.12 5.88
N ILE A 136 4.53 11.14 5.31
CA ILE A 136 4.39 11.30 3.85
C ILE A 136 5.74 11.65 3.22
N GLU A 137 6.53 12.54 3.82
CA GLU A 137 7.88 12.83 3.35
C GLU A 137 8.78 11.58 3.37
N GLN A 138 8.73 10.80 4.46
CA GLN A 138 9.47 9.54 4.54
C GLN A 138 9.02 8.53 3.48
N ALA A 139 7.72 8.46 3.19
CA ALA A 139 7.19 7.65 2.10
C ALA A 139 7.64 8.15 0.72
N GLY A 140 7.79 9.46 0.54
CA GLY A 140 8.36 10.08 -0.65
C GLY A 140 9.82 9.68 -0.86
N ARG A 141 10.66 9.76 0.18
CA ARG A 141 12.09 9.40 0.11
C ARG A 141 12.35 7.93 -0.26
N ARG A 142 11.40 7.03 0.02
CA ARG A 142 11.48 5.60 -0.36
C ARG A 142 11.03 5.33 -1.80
N ALA A 143 10.34 6.27 -2.45
CA ALA A 143 9.84 6.08 -3.80
C ALA A 143 10.99 6.10 -4.81
N THR A 144 11.21 4.96 -5.48
CA THR A 144 12.24 4.85 -6.51
C THR A 144 11.78 5.49 -7.83
N PRO A 145 12.71 5.88 -8.73
CA PRO A 145 12.35 6.38 -10.05
C PRO A 145 11.44 5.42 -10.85
N VAL A 146 11.65 4.11 -10.73
CA VAL A 146 10.79 3.10 -11.39
C VAL A 146 9.38 3.08 -10.79
N LEU A 147 9.24 3.25 -9.48
CA LEU A 147 7.93 3.37 -8.84
C LEU A 147 7.18 4.62 -9.35
N ILE A 148 7.87 5.76 -9.42
CA ILE A 148 7.31 7.03 -9.87
C ILE A 148 6.91 6.94 -11.35
N ASP A 149 7.74 6.30 -12.19
CA ASP A 149 7.41 6.07 -13.59
C ASP A 149 6.14 5.22 -13.75
N VAL A 150 6.01 4.12 -13.01
CA VAL A 150 4.78 3.30 -12.98
C VAL A 150 3.58 4.11 -12.51
N LEU A 151 3.72 4.89 -11.42
CA LEU A 151 2.66 5.73 -10.88
C LEU A 151 2.15 6.74 -11.93
N ARG A 152 3.06 7.33 -12.71
CA ARG A 152 2.73 8.34 -13.73
C ARG A 152 1.97 7.79 -14.93
N ARG A 153 1.98 6.46 -15.16
CA ARG A 153 1.12 5.79 -16.16
C ARG A 153 -0.36 5.79 -15.76
N TYR A 154 -0.66 6.03 -14.48
CA TYR A 154 -2.02 6.18 -13.99
C TYR A 154 -2.41 7.67 -13.89
N PRO A 155 -3.71 7.99 -14.11
CA PRO A 155 -4.24 9.30 -13.74
C PRO A 155 -3.96 9.62 -12.25
N PRO A 156 -3.92 10.91 -11.88
CA PRO A 156 -3.73 11.31 -10.48
C PRO A 156 -4.70 10.63 -9.52
N ALA A 157 -4.26 10.43 -8.28
CA ALA A 157 -5.09 9.88 -7.23
C ALA A 157 -6.40 10.67 -7.09
N PRO A 158 -7.54 9.99 -6.86
CA PRO A 158 -8.80 10.70 -6.66
C PRO A 158 -8.75 11.46 -5.33
N ALA A 159 -9.05 12.76 -5.37
CA ALA A 159 -9.27 13.56 -4.17
C ALA A 159 -10.46 13.00 -3.39
N GLY A 160 -10.20 12.35 -2.25
CA GLY A 160 -11.23 11.76 -1.41
C GLY A 160 -11.54 12.61 -0.17
N ARG A 161 -12.71 12.39 0.43
CA ARG A 161 -13.16 13.13 1.61
C ARG A 161 -12.60 12.61 2.94
N ASN A 162 -12.09 11.38 2.98
CA ASN A 162 -11.52 10.81 4.20
C ASN A 162 -10.02 11.12 4.32
N ARG A 163 -9.49 11.10 5.55
CA ARG A 163 -8.12 11.51 5.83
C ARG A 163 -7.06 10.70 5.09
N VAL A 164 -7.25 9.38 4.98
CA VAL A 164 -6.36 8.51 4.20
C VAL A 164 -6.31 8.90 2.73
N ALA A 165 -7.45 9.25 2.12
CA ALA A 165 -7.49 9.67 0.73
C ALA A 165 -6.82 11.04 0.51
N GLN A 166 -6.92 11.95 1.48
CA GLN A 166 -6.19 13.23 1.45
C GLN A 166 -4.68 13.00 1.51
N LEU A 167 -4.21 12.20 2.49
CA LEU A 167 -2.80 11.83 2.63
C LEU A 167 -2.26 11.14 1.37
N MET A 168 -3.06 10.24 0.77
CA MET A 168 -2.70 9.58 -0.49
C MET A 168 -2.60 10.57 -1.66
N SER A 169 -3.51 11.56 -1.76
CA SER A 169 -3.45 12.62 -2.78
C SER A 169 -2.20 13.49 -2.61
N THR A 170 -1.91 13.91 -1.37
CA THR A 170 -0.69 14.69 -1.06
C THR A 170 0.58 13.92 -1.45
N LEU A 171 0.65 12.62 -1.16
CA LEU A 171 1.78 11.80 -1.59
C LEU A 171 1.85 11.70 -3.12
N ASP A 172 0.75 11.44 -3.81
CA ASP A 172 0.72 11.37 -5.29
C ASP A 172 1.18 12.69 -5.92
N GLU A 173 0.71 13.82 -5.41
CA GLU A 173 1.12 15.16 -5.85
C GLU A 173 2.63 15.38 -5.66
N SER A 174 3.17 15.07 -4.47
CA SER A 174 4.61 15.23 -4.19
C SER A 174 5.48 14.39 -5.13
N LEU A 175 5.14 13.12 -5.35
CA LEU A 175 5.88 12.22 -6.22
C LEU A 175 5.80 12.62 -7.71
N ARG A 176 4.76 13.37 -8.09
CA ARG A 176 4.61 13.91 -9.44
C ARG A 176 5.33 15.25 -9.62
N ALA A 177 5.49 16.04 -8.56
CA ALA A 177 6.13 17.35 -8.59
C ALA A 177 7.67 17.28 -8.62
N ASP A 178 8.27 16.24 -8.03
CA ASP A 178 9.73 16.05 -8.05
C ASP A 178 10.23 15.65 -9.46
N LEU A 179 10.55 16.68 -10.26
CA LEU A 179 11.45 16.66 -11.42
C LEU A 179 12.13 18.03 -11.60
#